data_AF-A0A7W6LCL9-F1
#
_entry.id   AF-A0A7W6LCL9-F1
#
_cell.length_a   1.000
_cell.length_b   1.000
_cell.length_c   1.000
_cell.angle_alpha   90.00
_cell.angle_beta   90.00
_cell.angle_gamma   90.00
#
_symmetry.space_group_name_H-M   'P 1'
#
loop_
_entity.id
_entity.type
_entity.pdbx_description
1 polymer ?
#
loop_
_entity_poly.entity_id
_entity_poly.type
_entity_poly.pdbx_seq_one_letter_code
_entity_poly.pdbx_strand_id
1 'polypeptide(L)' 'MAMVTPCILVCALDPQSGICVGCGRTGDEIGSWTSMTEAQRIALMQLLPARLKTLGPVDPPQQENAQPC' A
#
# COMPACT_ATOMS: atom_id res chain seq x y z
N MET A 1 22.13 2.47 3.41
CA MET A 1 21.26 3.60 3.81
C MET A 1 19.83 3.07 3.92
N ALA A 2 19.30 2.88 5.12
CA ALA A 2 17.94 2.37 5.30
C ALA A 2 16.96 3.51 5.02
N MET A 3 16.44 3.56 3.79
CA MET A 3 15.29 4.40 3.47
C MET A 3 14.11 3.86 4.29
N VAL A 4 13.60 4.62 5.24
CA VAL A 4 12.39 4.23 5.97
C VAL A 4 11.25 4.17 4.95
N THR A 5 10.70 2.97 4.73
CA THR A 5 9.55 2.78 3.86
C THR A 5 8.53 1.93 4.61
N PRO A 6 7.22 2.23 4.49
CA PRO A 6 6.17 1.42 5.09
C PRO A 6 5.91 0.12 4.30
N CYS A 7 6.82 -0.28 3.40
CA CYS A 7 6.63 -1.43 2.53
C CYS A 7 6.92 -2.73 3.28
N ILE A 8 5.90 -3.58 3.40
CA ILE A 8 6.04 -4.94 3.95
C ILE A 8 6.37 -5.99 2.87
N LEU A 9 6.82 -5.55 1.69
CA LEU A 9 7.08 -6.39 0.51
C LEU A 9 5.86 -7.15 -0.02
N VAL A 10 4.65 -6.73 0.37
CA VAL A 10 3.38 -7.19 -0.19
C VAL A 10 2.83 -6.10 -1.08
N CYS A 11 2.75 -6.36 -2.38
CA CYS A 11 2.17 -5.46 -3.37
C CYS A 11 0.83 -6.00 -3.84
N ALA A 12 -0.23 -5.65 -3.12
CA ALA A 12 -1.61 -5.97 -3.48
C ALA A 12 -2.41 -4.68 -3.44
N LEU A 13 -2.74 -4.14 -4.61
CA LEU A 13 -3.56 -2.93 -4.75
C LEU A 13 -5.03 -3.32 -4.73
N ASP A 14 -5.80 -2.67 -3.86
CA ASP A 14 -7.24 -2.78 -3.86
C ASP A 14 -7.81 -2.11 -5.12
N PRO A 15 -8.60 -2.84 -5.95
CA PRO A 15 -9.09 -2.32 -7.22
C PRO A 15 -10.19 -1.25 -7.06
N GLN A 16 -10.84 -1.15 -5.90
CA GLN A 16 -11.89 -0.15 -5.66
C GLN A 16 -11.31 1.20 -5.23
N SER A 17 -10.26 1.19 -4.40
CA SER A 17 -9.66 2.38 -3.81
C SER A 17 -8.33 2.77 -4.46
N GLY A 18 -7.66 1.85 -5.16
CA GLY A 18 -6.34 2.06 -5.74
C GLY A 18 -5.21 2.13 -4.71
N ILE A 19 -5.44 1.62 -3.49
CA ILE A 19 -4.50 1.65 -2.36
C ILE A 19 -3.93 0.25 -2.13
N CYS A 20 -2.64 0.14 -1.82
CA CYS A 20 -2.00 -1.12 -1.48
C CYS A 20 -2.47 -1.59 -0.09
N VAL A 21 -3.09 -2.76 0.01
CA VAL A 21 -3.57 -3.31 1.29
C VAL A 21 -2.44 -3.68 2.25
N GLY A 22 -1.24 -3.94 1.73
CA GLY A 22 -0.07 -4.27 2.54
C GLY A 22 0.60 -3.04 3.16
N CYS A 23 0.91 -2.04 2.32
CA CYS A 23 1.65 -0.86 2.76
C CYS A 23 0.82 0.40 2.87
N GLY A 24 -0.48 0.37 2.53
CA GLY A 24 -1.44 1.49 2.59
C GLY A 24 -1.21 2.65 1.61
N ARG A 25 -0.25 2.54 0.69
CA ARG A 25 0.09 3.57 -0.33
C ARG A 25 -0.59 3.28 -1.66
N THR A 26 -0.90 4.32 -2.43
CA THR A 26 -1.39 4.17 -3.81
C THR A 26 -0.25 3.86 -4.77
N GLY A 27 -0.58 3.30 -5.95
CA GLY A 27 0.40 3.03 -7.00
C GLY A 27 1.21 4.27 -7.42
N ASP A 28 0.55 5.42 -7.48
CA ASP A 28 1.18 6.70 -7.82
C ASP A 28 2.18 7.18 -6.76
N GLU A 29 1.82 7.03 -5.48
CA GLU A 29 2.71 7.34 -4.34
C GLU A 29 3.93 6.40 -4.30
N ILE A 30 3.75 5.14 -4.70
CA ILE A 30 4.85 4.16 -4.80
C ILE A 30 5.83 4.57 -5.92
N GLY A 31 5.32 4.94 -7.09
CA GLY A 31 6.13 5.39 -8.22
C GLY A 31 6.86 6.71 -7.95
N SER A 32 6.22 7.62 -7.23
CA SER A 32 6.79 8.92 -6.87
C SER A 32 7.66 8.91 -5.61
N TRP A 33 7.76 7.78 -4.89
CA TRP A 33 8.40 7.69 -3.59
C TRP A 33 9.87 8.17 -3.57
N THR A 34 10.63 7.83 -4.61
CA THR A 34 12.03 8.21 -4.75
C THR A 34 12.19 9.72 -4.99
N SER A 35 11.22 10.35 -5.63
CA SER A 35 11.16 11.79 -5.91
C SER A 35 10.56 12.61 -4.76
N MET A 36 9.87 11.97 -3.82
CA MET A 36 9.28 12.64 -2.66
C MET A 36 10.33 13.09 -1.65
N THR A 37 10.11 14.28 -1.07
CA THR A 37 10.91 14.81 0.03
C THR A 37 10.59 14.11 1.36
N GLU A 38 11.50 14.19 2.33
CA GLU A 38 11.32 13.64 3.68
C GLU A 38 9.99 14.11 4.31
N ALA A 39 9.67 15.40 4.20
CA ALA A 39 8.43 15.96 4.71
C ALA A 39 7.18 15.32 4.06
N GLN A 40 7.21 15.09 2.74
CA GLN A 40 6.12 14.40 2.04
C GLN A 40 5.99 12.95 2.48
N ARG A 41 7.12 12.24 2.67
CA ARG A 41 7.13 10.85 3.15
C ARG A 41 6.55 10.74 4.56
N ILE A 42 6.92 11.66 5.46
CA ILE A 42 6.39 11.72 6.83
C ILE A 42 4.87 12.00 6.81
N ALA A 43 4.43 12.98 6.03
CA ALA A 43 3.00 13.28 5.88
C ALA A 43 2.22 12.08 5.35
N LEU A 44 2.77 11.37 4.36
CA LEU A 44 2.19 10.12 3.86
C LEU A 44 2.08 9.05 4.94
N MET A 45 3.14 8.82 5.72
CA MET A 45 3.15 7.86 6.83
C MET A 45 2.11 8.15 7.89
N GLN A 46 1.73 9.42 8.09
CA GLN A 46 0.64 9.77 9.00
C GLN A 46 -0.75 9.51 8.41
N LEU A 47 -0.90 9.62 7.09
CA LEU A 47 -2.18 9.41 6.39
C LEU A 47 -2.50 7.92 6.22
N LEU A 48 -1.46 7.11 6.04
CA LEU A 48 -1.48 5.66 5.87
C LEU A 48 -2.40 4.89 6.85
N PRO A 49 -2.28 5.04 8.17
CA PRO A 49 -3.15 4.35 9.13
C PRO A 49 -4.61 4.81 9.04
N ALA A 50 -4.87 6.06 8.65
CA ALA A 50 -6.24 6.53 8.42
C ALA A 50 -6.85 5.86 7.18
N ARG A 51 -6.07 5.70 6.09
CA ARG A 51 -6.52 4.98 4.89
C ARG A 51 -6.78 3.50 5.13
N LEU A 52 -5.90 2.83 5.89
CA LEU A 52 -6.10 1.43 6.29
C LEU A 52 -7.37 1.24 7.13
N LYS A 53 -7.73 2.21 7.98
CA LYS A 53 -9.02 2.19 8.69
C LYS A 53 -10.21 2.33 7.75
N THR A 54 -10.11 3.16 6.71
CA THR A 54 -11.19 3.35 5.72
C THR A 54 -11.39 2.13 4.83
N LEU A 55 -10.33 1.36 4.53
CA LEU A 55 -10.41 0.14 3.74
C LEU A 55 -11.21 -0.98 4.44
N GLY A 56 -11.48 -0.85 5.75
CA GLY A 56 -12.11 -1.91 6.53
C GLY A 56 -11.22 -3.16 6.62
N PRO A 57 -11.59 -4.16 7.42
CA PRO A 57 -10.87 -5.43 7.41
C PRO A 57 -10.88 -5.97 5.98
N VAL A 58 -9.70 -5.99 5.36
CA VAL A 58 -9.47 -6.69 4.11
C VAL A 58 -9.84 -8.14 4.37
N ASP A 59 -10.98 -8.57 3.83
CA ASP A 59 -11.26 -9.98 3.66
C ASP A 59 -10.10 -10.53 2.84
N PRO A 60 -9.36 -11.54 3.35
CA PRO A 60 -8.23 -12.09 2.62
C PRO A 60 -8.75 -12.53 1.25
N PRO A 61 -8.13 -12.11 0.13
CA PRO A 61 -8.57 -12.58 -1.17
C PRO A 61 -8.50 -14.10 -1.12
N GLN A 62 -9.66 -14.76 -1.20
CA GLN A 62 -9.76 -16.19 -1.36
C GLN A 62 -8.99 -16.54 -2.62
N GLN A 63 -7.75 -17.02 -2.43
CA GLN A 63 -6.92 -17.62 -3.47
C GLN A 63 -7.53 -18.98 -3.85
N GLU A 64 -8.76 -18.97 -4.38
CA GLU A 64 -9.36 -20.08 -5.10
C GLU A 64 -9.51 -19.65 -6.57
N ASN A 65 -8.36 -19.57 -7.23
CA ASN A 65 -8.31 -20.02 -8.60
C ASN A 65 -7.11 -20.96 -8.65
N ALA A 66 -7.43 -22.24 -8.44
CA ALA A 66 -6.61 -23.31 -8.94
C ALA A 66 -6.24 -22.96 -10.38
N GLN A 67 -4.94 -22.89 -10.67
CA GLN A 67 -4.46 -23.02 -12.03
C GLN A 67 -4.25 -24.51 -12.29
N PRO A 68 -5.19 -25.21 -12.97
CA PRO A 68 -4.82 -26.33 -13.79
C PRO A 68 -4.52 -25.83 -15.20
N CYS A 69 -3.22 -25.73 -15.46
CA CYS A 69 -2.47 -26.07 -16.69
C CYS A 69 -1.23 -25.19 -16.81
#